data_AF-A0A967N0P2-F1
#
_entry.id   AF-A0A967N0P2-F1
#
_cell.length_a   1.000
_cell.length_b   1.000
_cell.length_c   1.000
_cell.angle_alpha   90.00
_cell.angle_beta   90.00
_cell.angle_gamma   90.00
#
_symmetry.space_group_name_H-M   'P 1'
#
loop_
_entity.id
_entity.type
_entity.pdbx_description
1 polymer ?
#
loop_
_entity_poly.entity_id
_entity_poly.type
_entity_poly.pdbx_seq_one_letter_code
_entity_poly.pdbx_strand_id
1 'polypeptide(L)'
;MIDETVTVASFQEASVQGGFTMPNNDVGLEAVLFYELDGDFIEDEVLGDAVGVRPPASANLSIAEPEVTSVTPIDGDVRVNVAVPVTNTGDASATAAVDLSFDGEMKTKRIEVPAGGTTNASTFFIAAPGSYEVCGVLGEERKCSPVEVAVDGDGVGCPADKIDVAGACFTVGDMVLTGGSLILGTVAITRLLR
;
A
#
# COMPACT_ATOMS: atom_id res chain seq x y z
N MET A 1 24.82 -5.93 29.05
CA MET A 1 25.01 -7.18 29.80
C MET A 1 24.83 -6.83 31.26
N ILE A 2 23.66 -7.13 31.82
CA ILE A 2 23.40 -6.98 33.25
C ILE A 2 23.47 -8.41 33.78
N ASP A 3 24.49 -8.65 34.60
CA ASP A 3 24.73 -9.91 35.28
C ASP A 3 24.09 -9.77 36.67
N GLU A 4 22.82 -10.17 36.80
CA GLU A 4 22.13 -10.21 38.09
C GLU A 4 22.12 -11.65 38.60
N THR A 5 23.05 -11.94 39.51
CA THR A 5 23.11 -13.20 40.23
C THR A 5 22.08 -13.19 41.36
N VAL A 6 20.98 -13.93 41.22
CA VAL A 6 19.98 -14.11 42.29
C VAL A 6 20.40 -15.29 43.16
N THR A 7 20.85 -15.03 44.38
CA THR A 7 21.17 -16.06 45.37
C THR A 7 19.90 -16.45 46.16
N VAL A 8 19.45 -17.71 46.03
CA VAL A 8 18.34 -18.26 46.83
C VAL A 8 18.92 -19.14 47.95
N ALA A 9 18.50 -18.90 49.20
CA ALA A 9 19.04 -19.58 50.39
C ALA A 9 18.22 -20.81 50.82
N SER A 10 18.96 -21.89 51.14
CA SER A 10 18.66 -23.10 51.95
C SER A 10 17.34 -23.87 51.73
N PHE A 11 17.47 -25.16 51.38
CA PHE A 11 16.39 -26.13 51.16
C PHE A 11 16.03 -26.93 52.43
N GLN A 12 14.74 -27.00 52.75
CA GLN A 12 14.11 -28.04 53.57
C GLN A 12 12.80 -28.38 52.86
N GLU A 13 12.59 -29.63 52.42
CA GLU A 13 11.49 -30.16 51.58
C GLU A 13 10.25 -29.25 51.40
N ALA A 14 10.42 -28.18 50.64
CA ALA A 14 9.39 -27.21 50.35
C ALA A 14 9.30 -27.13 48.84
N SER A 15 8.09 -27.32 48.30
CA SER A 15 7.79 -26.93 46.94
C SER A 15 8.02 -25.41 46.84
N VAL A 16 9.19 -25.02 46.35
CA VAL A 16 9.50 -23.60 46.10
C VAL A 16 8.85 -23.24 44.77
N GLN A 17 7.68 -22.59 44.83
CA GLN A 17 7.14 -21.89 43.68
C GLN A 17 7.78 -20.50 43.61
N GLY A 18 8.80 -20.37 42.75
CA GLY A 18 9.38 -19.09 42.37
C GLY A 18 8.76 -18.60 41.06
N GLY A 19 8.52 -17.30 40.96
CA GLY A 19 8.19 -16.63 39.71
C GLY A 19 9.26 -15.60 39.39
N PHE A 20 9.66 -15.50 38.12
CA PHE A 20 10.52 -14.44 37.63
C PHE A 20 9.84 -13.76 36.45
N THR A 21 10.09 -12.45 36.29
CA THR A 21 9.59 -11.69 35.13
C THR A 21 10.70 -11.62 34.11
N MET A 22 10.46 -12.17 32.92
CA MET A 22 11.42 -12.03 31.82
C MET A 22 11.33 -10.61 31.24
N PRO A 23 12.46 -9.91 31.05
CA PRO A 23 12.45 -8.57 30.46
C PRO A 23 12.15 -8.58 28.95
N ASN A 24 12.42 -9.69 28.24
CA ASN A 24 12.22 -9.88 26.79
C ASN A 24 11.75 -11.31 26.47
N ASN A 25 11.11 -11.52 25.31
CA ASN A 25 10.47 -12.80 24.92
C ASN A 25 11.41 -13.85 24.31
N ASP A 26 12.72 -13.64 24.30
CA ASP A 26 13.69 -14.51 23.63
C ASP A 26 14.85 -14.85 24.59
N VAL A 27 14.57 -15.74 25.55
CA VAL A 27 15.56 -16.18 26.54
C VAL A 27 15.46 -17.69 26.69
N GLY A 28 16.58 -18.39 26.51
CA GLY A 28 16.72 -19.77 26.96
C GLY A 28 16.75 -19.80 28.49
N LEU A 29 16.08 -20.78 29.08
CA LEU A 29 16.19 -21.05 30.51
C LEU A 29 17.23 -22.15 30.72
N GLU A 30 18.33 -21.79 31.37
CA GLU A 30 19.30 -22.73 31.89
C GLU A 30 19.22 -22.64 33.41
N ALA A 31 18.96 -23.76 34.08
CA ALA A 31 18.86 -23.83 35.52
C ALA A 31 19.90 -24.82 36.04
N VAL A 32 20.78 -24.34 36.90
CA VAL A 32 21.75 -25.18 37.61
C VAL A 32 21.28 -25.33 39.06
N LEU A 33 21.10 -26.56 39.51
CA LEU A 33 20.78 -26.86 40.90
C LEU A 33 22.08 -27.15 41.66
N PHE A 34 22.26 -26.45 42.78
CA PHE A 34 23.32 -26.73 43.74
C PHE A 34 22.70 -27.29 45.01
N TYR A 35 23.14 -28.47 45.43
CA TYR A 35 22.75 -29.05 46.72
C TYR A 35 23.91 -29.78 47.38
N GLU A 36 23.90 -29.81 48.71
CA GLU A 36 24.89 -30.52 49.52
C GLU A 36 24.29 -31.85 49.98
N LEU A 37 24.97 -32.96 49.69
CA LEU A 37 24.58 -34.30 50.11
C LEU A 37 25.77 -34.93 50.85
N ASP A 38 25.56 -35.33 52.11
CA ASP A 38 26.58 -35.97 52.96
C ASP A 38 27.92 -35.21 53.07
N GLY A 39 27.89 -33.88 52.97
CA GLY A 39 29.07 -33.01 53.09
C GLY A 39 29.81 -32.74 51.78
N ASP A 40 29.32 -33.27 50.65
CA ASP A 40 29.82 -32.97 49.31
C ASP A 40 28.86 -32.05 48.54
N PHE A 41 29.44 -31.10 47.79
CA PHE A 41 28.70 -30.21 46.89
C PHE A 41 28.44 -30.92 45.56
N ILE A 42 27.17 -31.05 45.20
CA ILE A 42 26.73 -31.60 43.92
C ILE A 42 26.15 -30.47 43.08
N GLU A 43 26.66 -30.36 41.85
CA GLU A 43 26.11 -29.54 40.78
C GLU A 43 25.33 -30.47 39.84
N ASP A 44 24.05 -30.20 39.65
CA ASP A 44 23.21 -30.94 38.71
C ASP A 44 22.63 -29.94 37.70
N GLU A 45 22.91 -30.17 36.43
CA GLU A 45 22.41 -29.36 35.33
C GLU A 45 20.98 -29.79 35.04
N VAL A 46 20.00 -28.94 35.37
CA VAL A 46 18.61 -29.22 35.04
C VAL A 46 18.37 -28.71 33.63
N LEU A 47 18.53 -29.63 32.68
CA LEU A 47 18.10 -29.42 31.29
C LEU A 47 16.57 -29.43 31.24
N GLY A 48 15.95 -28.27 31.48
CA GLY A 48 14.54 -28.05 31.16
C GLY A 48 14.35 -27.91 29.65
N ASP A 49 13.23 -28.41 29.12
CA ASP A 49 12.83 -28.07 27.74
C ASP A 49 12.73 -26.55 27.62
N ALA A 50 13.33 -25.98 26.58
CA ALA A 50 13.29 -24.54 26.33
C ALA A 50 11.83 -24.06 26.27
N VAL A 51 11.45 -23.15 27.16
CA VAL A 51 10.12 -22.52 27.14
C VAL A 51 10.11 -21.45 26.05
N GLY A 52 9.58 -21.80 24.89
CA GLY A 52 9.40 -20.86 23.78
C GLY A 52 8.25 -19.90 24.05
N VAL A 53 8.55 -18.65 24.41
CA VAL A 53 7.54 -17.59 24.48
C VAL A 53 7.45 -16.93 23.11
N ARG A 54 6.41 -17.26 22.34
CA ARG A 54 6.19 -16.59 21.05
C ARG A 54 5.52 -15.22 21.31
N PRO A 55 6.07 -14.11 20.78
CA PRO A 55 5.41 -12.81 20.85
C PRO A 55 3.99 -12.88 20.27
N PRO A 56 3.05 -12.04 20.76
CA PRO A 56 1.73 -11.95 20.14
C PRO A 56 1.89 -11.55 18.67
N ALA A 57 1.12 -12.18 17.79
CA ALA A 57 1.14 -11.84 16.37
C ALA A 57 0.77 -10.36 16.19
N SER A 58 1.59 -9.64 15.43
CA SER A 58 1.42 -8.21 15.17
C SER A 58 1.24 -7.95 13.67
N ALA A 59 0.56 -6.87 13.31
CA ALA A 59 0.55 -6.36 11.95
C ALA A 59 1.59 -5.24 11.80
N ASN A 60 2.23 -5.16 10.64
CA ASN A 60 3.19 -4.10 10.32
C ASN A 60 2.95 -3.63 8.88
N LEU A 61 2.23 -2.52 8.74
CA LEU A 61 1.75 -2.01 7.46
C LEU A 61 2.65 -0.91 6.92
N SER A 62 2.87 -0.94 5.61
CA SER A 62 3.55 0.12 4.85
C SER A 62 2.88 0.31 3.50
N ILE A 63 2.91 1.53 2.96
CA ILE A 63 2.39 1.82 1.62
C ILE A 63 3.49 2.01 0.58
N ALA A 64 3.21 1.59 -0.65
CA ALA A 64 4.03 1.91 -1.81
C ALA A 64 3.55 3.20 -2.48
N GLU A 65 4.24 3.60 -3.55
CA GLU A 65 3.82 4.72 -4.39
C GLU A 65 2.45 4.45 -5.04
N PRO A 66 1.57 5.46 -5.13
CA PRO A 66 0.31 5.34 -5.86
C PRO A 66 0.56 5.15 -7.35
N GLU A 67 -0.23 4.30 -7.97
CA GLU A 67 -0.18 4.03 -9.41
C GLU A 67 -1.53 4.29 -10.07
N VAL A 68 -1.49 4.82 -11.29
CA VAL A 68 -2.68 4.91 -12.15
C VAL A 68 -2.84 3.59 -12.89
N THR A 69 -3.94 2.91 -12.62
CA THR A 69 -4.25 1.60 -13.20
C THR A 69 -4.99 1.70 -14.53
N SER A 70 -5.79 2.75 -14.72
CA SER A 70 -6.44 3.04 -16.00
C SER A 70 -6.93 4.47 -16.06
N VAL A 71 -7.04 4.97 -17.28
CA VAL A 71 -7.52 6.30 -17.63
C VAL A 71 -8.60 6.10 -18.69
N THR A 72 -9.79 6.67 -18.49
CA THR A 72 -10.94 6.48 -19.39
C THR A 72 -11.60 7.82 -19.67
N PRO A 73 -11.67 8.28 -20.94
CA PRO A 73 -12.38 9.51 -21.29
C PRO A 73 -13.87 9.46 -20.91
N ILE A 74 -14.40 10.56 -20.40
CA ILE A 74 -15.84 10.74 -20.10
C ILE A 74 -16.23 12.17 -20.47
N ASP A 75 -16.92 12.36 -21.59
CA ASP A 75 -17.58 13.61 -22.02
C ASP A 75 -16.81 14.91 -21.67
N GLY A 76 -15.56 15.02 -22.12
CA GLY A 76 -14.70 16.19 -21.92
C GLY A 76 -13.81 16.15 -20.67
N ASP A 77 -14.09 15.23 -19.74
CA ASP A 77 -13.26 14.88 -18.60
C ASP A 77 -12.64 13.49 -18.78
N VAL A 78 -11.92 13.05 -17.74
CA VAL A 78 -11.26 11.76 -17.68
C VAL A 78 -11.49 11.12 -16.32
N ARG A 79 -11.89 9.85 -16.34
CA ARG A 79 -11.89 8.99 -15.16
C ARG A 79 -10.54 8.33 -14.99
N VAL A 80 -9.90 8.61 -13.86
CA VAL A 80 -8.61 8.08 -13.47
C VAL A 80 -8.81 7.08 -12.35
N ASN A 81 -8.46 5.80 -12.57
CA ASN A 81 -8.49 4.78 -11.53
C ASN A 81 -7.11 4.66 -10.90
N VAL A 82 -7.03 4.89 -9.59
CA VAL A 82 -5.80 4.90 -8.81
C VAL A 82 -5.79 3.70 -7.88
N ALA A 83 -4.63 3.09 -7.68
CA ALA A 83 -4.38 2.08 -6.67
C ALA A 83 -3.12 2.39 -5.87
N VAL A 84 -3.16 2.12 -4.56
CA VAL A 84 -1.99 2.17 -3.68
C VAL A 84 -1.80 0.77 -3.07
N PRO A 85 -0.65 0.12 -3.31
CA PRO A 85 -0.33 -1.14 -2.65
C PRO A 85 -0.05 -0.92 -1.17
N VAL A 86 -0.68 -1.72 -0.32
CA VAL A 86 -0.42 -1.77 1.13
C VAL A 86 0.10 -3.15 1.47
N THR A 87 1.32 -3.21 2.01
CA THR A 87 1.98 -4.46 2.39
C THR A 87 1.99 -4.61 3.90
N ASN A 88 1.62 -5.80 4.38
CA ASN A 88 1.71 -6.20 5.77
C ASN A 88 2.85 -7.21 5.92
N THR A 89 3.93 -6.80 6.59
CA THR A 89 5.07 -7.69 6.90
C THR A 89 4.91 -8.41 8.23
N GLY A 90 3.83 -8.16 8.96
CA GLY A 90 3.53 -8.80 10.24
C GLY A 90 2.79 -10.13 10.09
N ASP A 91 2.75 -10.86 11.21
CA ASP A 91 2.14 -12.20 11.32
C ASP A 91 0.63 -12.18 11.62
N ALA A 92 0.04 -11.01 11.83
CA ALA A 92 -1.41 -10.83 12.01
C ALA A 92 -1.99 -9.99 10.87
N SER A 93 -3.24 -10.29 10.46
CA SER A 93 -3.97 -9.44 9.54
C SER A 93 -4.37 -8.11 10.21
N ALA A 94 -4.59 -7.07 9.41
CA ALA A 94 -5.05 -5.78 9.90
C ALA A 94 -6.02 -5.11 8.94
N THR A 95 -6.92 -4.31 9.49
CA THR A 95 -7.73 -3.37 8.71
C THR A 95 -7.05 -2.01 8.69
N ALA A 96 -6.86 -1.45 7.49
CA ALA A 96 -6.23 -0.16 7.26
C ALA A 96 -7.24 0.82 6.66
N ALA A 97 -7.12 2.10 7.03
CA ALA A 97 -7.76 3.20 6.32
C ALA A 97 -6.68 3.95 5.54
N VAL A 98 -6.80 3.95 4.22
CA VAL A 98 -5.86 4.62 3.31
C VAL A 98 -6.57 5.82 2.69
N ASP A 99 -6.01 7.00 2.85
CA ASP A 99 -6.49 8.19 2.17
C ASP A 99 -5.78 8.32 0.83
N LEU A 100 -6.54 8.29 -0.26
CA LEU A 100 -6.04 8.57 -1.60
C LEU A 100 -6.42 9.99 -1.96
N SER A 101 -5.45 10.79 -2.43
CA SER A 101 -5.71 12.13 -2.93
C SER A 101 -5.31 12.31 -4.39
N PHE A 102 -6.12 13.07 -5.12
CA PHE A 102 -5.89 13.45 -6.51
C PHE A 102 -6.32 14.90 -6.67
N ASP A 103 -5.40 15.79 -7.06
CA ASP A 103 -5.66 17.23 -7.22
C ASP A 103 -6.30 17.91 -5.98
N GLY A 104 -5.90 17.47 -4.79
CA GLY A 104 -6.47 17.96 -3.53
C GLY A 104 -7.84 17.37 -3.16
N GLU A 105 -8.53 16.64 -4.05
CA GLU A 105 -9.67 15.80 -3.67
C GLU A 105 -9.17 14.58 -2.91
N MET A 106 -9.81 14.23 -1.79
CA MET A 106 -9.41 13.11 -0.94
C MET A 106 -10.52 12.08 -0.80
N LYS A 107 -10.17 10.79 -0.88
CA LYS A 107 -11.07 9.65 -0.67
C LYS A 107 -10.43 8.62 0.24
N THR A 108 -11.11 8.29 1.34
CA THR A 108 -10.68 7.25 2.27
C THR A 108 -11.18 5.87 1.82
N LYS A 109 -10.28 4.89 1.75
CA LYS A 109 -10.59 3.48 1.50
C LYS A 109 -10.20 2.63 2.69
N ARG A 110 -11.16 1.84 3.20
CA ARG A 110 -10.87 0.78 4.18
C ARG A 110 -10.59 -0.53 3.45
N ILE A 111 -9.49 -1.18 3.80
CA ILE A 111 -9.08 -2.47 3.26
C ILE A 111 -8.64 -3.41 4.39
N GLU A 112 -8.78 -4.70 4.18
CA GLU A 112 -8.19 -5.73 5.03
C GLU A 112 -6.91 -6.23 4.35
N VAL A 113 -5.79 -6.23 5.08
CA VAL A 113 -4.49 -6.69 4.59
C VAL A 113 -4.12 -7.97 5.34
N PRO A 114 -3.97 -9.12 4.64
CA PRO A 114 -3.63 -10.38 5.29
C PRO A 114 -2.23 -10.34 5.91
N ALA A 115 -1.96 -11.21 6.87
CA ALA A 115 -0.62 -11.40 7.41
C ALA A 115 0.37 -11.77 6.29
N GLY A 116 1.55 -11.16 6.29
CA GLY A 116 2.60 -11.41 5.29
C GLY A 116 2.22 -11.09 3.83
N GLY A 117 1.12 -10.37 3.58
CA GLY A 117 0.59 -10.15 2.23
C GLY A 117 0.39 -8.68 1.86
N THR A 118 -0.06 -8.47 0.62
CA THR A 118 -0.31 -7.13 0.06
C THR A 118 -1.76 -7.02 -0.40
N THR A 119 -2.36 -5.85 -0.23
CA THR A 119 -3.71 -5.53 -0.74
C THR A 119 -3.73 -4.10 -1.27
N ASN A 120 -4.45 -3.88 -2.37
CA ASN A 120 -4.54 -2.57 -3.00
C ASN A 120 -5.72 -1.77 -2.45
N ALA A 121 -5.46 -0.55 -1.98
CA ALA A 121 -6.50 0.45 -1.79
C ALA A 121 -6.74 1.15 -3.13
N SER A 122 -7.91 0.95 -3.74
CA SER A 122 -8.26 1.52 -5.05
C SER A 122 -9.49 2.41 -5.00
N THR A 123 -9.47 3.44 -5.84
CA THR A 123 -10.57 4.38 -6.05
C THR A 123 -10.47 5.01 -7.45
N PHE A 124 -11.40 5.90 -7.78
CA PHE A 124 -11.34 6.68 -9.01
C PHE A 124 -11.60 8.17 -8.75
N PHE A 125 -11.09 9.00 -9.63
CA PHE A 125 -11.31 10.45 -9.68
C PHE A 125 -11.77 10.85 -11.07
N ILE A 126 -12.49 11.96 -11.16
CA ILE A 126 -12.86 12.60 -12.43
C ILE A 126 -12.09 13.90 -12.49
N ALA A 127 -11.31 14.09 -13.55
CA ALA A 127 -10.49 15.28 -13.74
C ALA A 127 -10.39 15.65 -15.21
N ALA A 128 -10.09 16.91 -15.49
CA ALA A 128 -9.74 17.35 -16.82
C ALA A 128 -8.41 16.69 -17.28
N PRO A 129 -8.07 16.74 -18.57
CA PRO A 129 -6.74 16.38 -19.02
C PRO A 129 -5.71 17.35 -18.43
N GLY A 130 -4.58 16.84 -17.95
CA GLY A 130 -3.58 17.67 -17.28
C GLY A 130 -2.53 16.87 -16.51
N SER A 131 -1.67 17.60 -15.80
CA SER A 131 -0.68 17.04 -14.89
C SER A 131 -1.18 17.15 -13.46
N TYR A 132 -1.11 16.04 -12.72
CA TYR A 132 -1.65 15.91 -11.38
C TYR A 132 -0.65 15.24 -10.45
N GLU A 133 -0.79 15.51 -9.16
CA GLU A 133 -0.12 14.74 -8.11
C GLU A 133 -1.13 13.77 -7.48
N VAL A 134 -0.76 12.50 -7.42
CA VAL A 134 -1.53 11.47 -6.75
C VAL A 134 -0.79 11.07 -5.49
N CYS A 135 -1.49 11.00 -4.35
CA CYS A 135 -0.89 10.55 -3.09
C CYS A 135 -1.70 9.46 -2.42
N GLY A 136 -1.00 8.54 -1.76
CA GLY A 136 -1.55 7.64 -0.74
C GLY A 136 -1.03 8.03 0.63
N VAL A 137 -1.90 7.98 1.64
CA VAL A 137 -1.56 8.21 3.04
C VAL A 137 -2.08 7.06 3.90
N LEU A 138 -1.20 6.52 4.74
CA LEU A 138 -1.53 5.51 5.75
C LEU A 138 -0.94 5.95 7.09
N GLY A 139 -1.80 6.40 8.00
CA GLY A 139 -1.35 6.98 9.27
C GLY A 139 -0.50 8.22 9.01
N GLU A 140 0.79 8.16 9.39
CA GLU A 140 1.76 9.24 9.16
C GLU A 140 2.58 9.05 7.87
N GLU A 141 2.52 7.87 7.23
CA GLU A 141 3.24 7.61 5.98
C GLU A 141 2.48 8.23 4.80
N ARG A 142 3.18 9.02 3.98
CA ARG A 142 2.66 9.62 2.74
C ARG A 142 3.58 9.32 1.56
N LYS A 143 3.03 8.82 0.47
CA LYS A 143 3.72 8.60 -0.81
C LYS A 143 2.98 9.31 -1.92
N CYS A 144 3.69 10.01 -2.79
CA CYS A 144 3.10 10.75 -3.90
C CYS A 144 3.86 10.48 -5.19
N SER A 145 3.12 10.43 -6.30
CA SER A 145 3.68 10.23 -7.64
C SER A 145 2.99 11.19 -8.62
N PRO A 146 3.77 11.86 -9.49
CA PRO A 146 3.20 12.70 -10.54
C PRO A 146 2.55 11.82 -11.62
N VAL A 147 1.46 12.31 -12.17
CA VAL A 147 0.66 11.61 -13.20
C VAL A 147 0.30 12.60 -14.29
N GLU A 148 0.57 12.23 -15.54
CA GLU A 148 -0.01 12.92 -16.69
C GLU A 148 -1.27 12.19 -17.16
N VAL A 149 -2.37 12.92 -17.18
CA VAL A 149 -3.67 12.46 -17.67
C VAL A 149 -3.89 13.09 -19.03
N ALA A 150 -3.70 12.29 -20.07
CA ALA A 150 -4.05 12.67 -21.43
C ALA A 150 -5.38 12.02 -21.83
N VAL A 151 -6.20 12.77 -22.57
CA VAL A 151 -7.18 12.14 -23.46
C VAL A 151 -6.39 11.83 -24.71
N ASP A 152 -6.19 10.54 -25.01
CA ASP A 152 -5.72 10.16 -26.33
C ASP A 152 -6.63 10.87 -27.33
N GLY A 153 -6.06 11.73 -28.16
CA GLY A 153 -6.76 12.64 -29.09
C GLY A 153 -7.64 11.94 -30.13
N ASP A 154 -7.80 10.63 -30.00
CA ASP A 154 -8.51 9.72 -30.88
C ASP A 154 -9.87 9.30 -30.27
N GLY A 155 -10.16 9.71 -29.01
CA GLY A 155 -11.18 9.09 -28.17
C GLY A 155 -12.40 9.93 -27.79
N VAL A 156 -12.41 11.25 -28.02
CA VAL A 156 -13.69 11.99 -28.06
C VAL A 156 -14.29 11.72 -29.43
N GLY A 157 -14.83 10.52 -29.60
CA GLY A 157 -15.60 10.15 -30.77
C GLY A 157 -16.59 11.27 -31.02
N CYS A 158 -16.41 11.97 -32.14
CA CYS A 158 -17.31 13.05 -32.48
C CYS A 158 -18.76 12.54 -32.41
N PRO A 159 -19.70 13.37 -31.94
CA PRO A 159 -21.12 13.08 -32.08
C PRO A 159 -21.39 12.53 -33.48
N ALA A 160 -22.30 11.55 -33.64
CA ALA A 160 -22.48 10.83 -34.91
C ALA A 160 -22.77 11.76 -36.12
N ASP A 161 -23.13 13.02 -35.88
CA ASP A 161 -23.36 14.10 -36.84
C ASP A 161 -22.11 14.97 -37.15
N LYS A 162 -20.94 14.65 -36.58
CA LYS A 162 -19.70 15.43 -36.69
C LYS A 162 -18.52 14.58 -37.18
N ILE A 163 -17.59 15.21 -37.89
CA ILE A 163 -16.36 14.60 -38.41
C ILE A 163 -15.19 15.03 -37.56
N ASP A 164 -14.35 14.07 -37.16
CA ASP A 164 -13.06 14.34 -36.52
C ASP A 164 -12.01 14.68 -37.58
N VAL A 165 -11.39 15.86 -37.45
CA VAL A 165 -10.20 16.23 -38.18
C VAL A 165 -9.13 16.67 -37.18
N ALA A 166 -8.13 15.82 -36.99
CA ALA A 166 -6.97 16.06 -36.11
C ALA A 166 -7.35 16.37 -34.65
N GLY A 167 -8.36 15.68 -34.10
CA GLY A 167 -8.82 15.82 -32.72
C GLY A 167 -9.86 16.92 -32.51
N ALA A 168 -10.40 17.50 -33.59
CA ALA A 168 -11.45 18.52 -33.54
C ALA A 168 -12.69 18.08 -34.30
N CYS A 169 -13.88 18.26 -33.70
CA CYS A 169 -15.15 17.86 -34.27
C CYS A 169 -15.83 18.98 -35.08
N PHE A 170 -16.13 18.72 -36.35
CA PHE A 170 -16.76 19.66 -37.26
C PHE A 170 -18.13 19.18 -37.73
N THR A 171 -19.09 20.11 -37.80
CA THR A 171 -20.39 19.86 -38.43
C THR A 171 -20.23 19.88 -39.95
N VAL A 172 -20.80 18.92 -40.67
CA VAL A 172 -20.71 18.84 -42.15
C VAL A 172 -21.20 20.12 -42.84
N GLY A 173 -22.12 20.87 -42.20
CA GLY A 173 -22.66 22.14 -42.72
C GLY A 173 -21.66 23.31 -42.80
N ASP A 174 -20.56 23.26 -42.04
CA ASP A 174 -19.59 24.36 -41.96
C ASP A 174 -18.37 24.15 -42.89
N MET A 175 -18.29 23.00 -43.58
CA MET A 175 -17.17 22.68 -44.46
C MET A 175 -17.43 23.14 -45.90
N VAL A 176 -16.71 24.19 -46.32
CA VAL A 176 -16.61 24.56 -47.73
C VAL A 176 -15.37 23.90 -48.32
N LEU A 177 -15.58 22.90 -49.19
CA LEU A 177 -14.52 22.30 -49.99
C LEU A 177 -14.13 23.28 -51.11
N THR A 178 -13.12 24.10 -50.88
CA THR A 178 -12.56 24.96 -51.94
C THR A 178 -11.56 24.18 -52.78
N GLY A 179 -12.06 23.50 -53.81
CA GLY A 179 -11.29 23.06 -54.98
C GLY A 179 -10.36 21.85 -54.80
N GLY A 180 -10.77 20.68 -55.29
CA GLY A 180 -9.88 19.53 -55.49
C GLY A 180 -10.64 18.28 -55.94
N SER A 181 -10.07 17.53 -56.90
CA SER A 181 -10.57 16.22 -57.32
C SER A 181 -10.04 15.13 -56.36
N LEU A 182 -10.90 14.22 -55.92
CA LEU A 182 -10.56 13.12 -55.02
C LEU A 182 -9.86 12.00 -55.78
N ILE A 183 -8.53 12.00 -55.72
CA ILE A 183 -7.71 10.81 -55.99
C ILE A 183 -6.74 10.71 -54.81
N LEU A 184 -7.04 9.81 -53.86
CA LEU A 184 -6.14 9.37 -52.78
C LEU A 184 -5.08 10.41 -52.34
N GLY A 185 -5.49 11.40 -51.55
CA GLY A 185 -4.58 12.43 -51.04
C GLY A 185 -5.21 13.34 -50.00
N THR A 186 -4.38 13.80 -49.06
CA THR A 186 -4.69 14.69 -47.94
C THR A 186 -5.31 16.00 -48.42
N VAL A 187 -6.47 16.38 -47.85
CA VAL A 187 -7.16 17.63 -48.16
C VAL A 187 -6.69 18.72 -47.20
N ALA A 188 -6.23 19.86 -47.74
CA ALA A 188 -5.99 21.06 -46.95
C ALA A 188 -7.32 21.79 -46.72
N ILE A 189 -7.85 21.73 -45.50
CA ILE A 189 -9.05 22.49 -45.09
C ILE A 189 -8.58 23.89 -44.67
N THR A 190 -9.02 24.92 -45.38
CA THR A 190 -8.73 26.32 -45.01
C THR A 190 -9.96 26.91 -44.31
N ARG A 191 -9.80 27.33 -43.05
CA ARG A 191 -10.87 27.95 -42.25
C ARG A 191 -11.24 29.31 -42.84
N LEU A 192 -12.50 29.48 -43.23
CA LEU A 192 -13.09 30.80 -43.49
C LEU A 192 -13.61 31.36 -42.17
N LEU A 193 -12.91 32.36 -41.62
CA LEU A 193 -13.45 33.20 -40.55
C LEU A 193 -14.51 34.12 -41.19
N ARG A 194 -15.76 34.00 -40.74
CA ARG A 194 -16.80 35.02 -40.95
C ARG A 194 -17.05 35.75 -39.65
#